data_AF-A0A7L2E2E9-F1
#
_entry.id   AF-A0A7L2E2E9-F1
#
_cell.length_a   1.000
_cell.length_b   1.000
_cell.length_c   1.000
_cell.angle_alpha   90.00
_cell.angle_beta   90.00
_cell.angle_gamma   90.00
#
_symmetry.space_group_name_H-M   'P 1'
#
loop_
_entity.id
_entity.type
_entity.pdbx_description
1 polymer ?
#
loop_
_entity_poly.entity_id
_entity_poly.type
_entity_poly.pdbx_seq_one_letter_code
_entity_poly.pdbx_strand_id
1 'polypeptide(L)' 'TFLHPTFLHESGSNNPQGIVLNCGKIPFHPYFSIKDILVFILIFLLLLTLSAY' A
#
# COMPACT_ATOMS: atom_id res chain seq x y z
N THR A 1 -2.08 10.34 -14.26
CA THR A 1 -0.67 10.74 -14.06
C THR A 1 0.17 9.53 -13.74
N PHE A 2 0.89 8.98 -14.73
CA PHE A 2 1.78 7.82 -14.53
C PHE A 2 3.16 8.20 -13.98
N LEU A 3 3.54 9.48 -14.09
CA LEU A 3 4.85 9.99 -13.66
C LEU A 3 5.18 9.68 -12.20
N HIS A 4 4.21 9.83 -11.30
CA HIS A 4 4.43 9.61 -9.87
C HIS A 4 4.79 8.14 -9.54
N PRO A 5 3.96 7.14 -9.90
CA PRO A 5 4.30 5.75 -9.64
C PRO A 5 5.54 5.27 -10.41
N THR A 6 5.85 5.82 -11.59
CA THR A 6 7.11 5.47 -12.28
C THR A 6 8.33 5.93 -11.49
N PHE A 7 8.34 7.12 -10.90
CA PHE A 7 9.47 7.55 -10.07
C PHE A 7 9.58 6.73 -8.78
N LEU A 8 8.46 6.39 -8.15
CA LEU A 8 8.45 5.52 -6.96
C LEU A 8 8.89 4.09 -7.27
N HIS A 9 8.61 3.58 -8.46
CA HIS A 9 9.06 2.26 -8.89
C HIS A 9 10.59 2.21 -9.03
N GLU A 10 11.19 3.25 -9.61
CA GLU A 10 12.64 3.36 -9.76
C GLU A 10 13.38 3.51 -8.42
N SER A 11 12.85 4.33 -7.49
CA SER A 11 13.47 4.51 -6.18
C SER A 11 13.14 3.38 -5.18
N GLY A 12 12.03 2.69 -5.39
CA GLY A 12 11.39 1.85 -4.38
C GLY A 12 10.66 2.65 -3.30
N SER A 13 9.85 1.95 -2.50
CA SER A 13 9.17 2.55 -1.34
C SER A 13 10.12 2.71 -0.16
N ASN A 14 9.92 3.77 0.62
CA ASN A 14 10.60 3.94 1.89
C ASN A 14 9.94 3.08 2.98
N ASN A 15 10.63 2.86 4.09
CA ASN A 15 10.13 2.13 5.25
C ASN A 15 9.90 3.07 6.46
N PRO A 16 9.12 2.65 7.47
CA PRO A 16 8.80 3.49 8.62
C PRO A 16 10.01 4.01 9.41
N GLN A 17 11.14 3.29 9.36
CA GLN A 17 12.36 3.69 10.04
C GLN A 17 13.18 4.70 9.22
N GLY A 18 12.86 4.90 7.93
CA GLY A 18 13.52 5.87 7.05
C GLY A 18 14.97 5.53 6.72
N ILE A 19 15.43 4.31 6.99
CA ILE A 19 16.81 3.85 6.74
C ILE A 19 16.90 2.98 5.49
N VAL A 20 18.09 2.89 4.89
CA VAL A 20 18.29 2.03 3.71
C VAL A 20 18.27 0.55 4.11
N LEU A 21 17.28 -0.19 3.60
CA LEU A 21 17.17 -1.64 3.80
C LEU A 21 17.74 -2.38 2.57
N ASN A 22 18.97 -2.86 2.70
CA ASN A 22 19.64 -3.64 1.64
C ASN A 22 19.18 -5.11 1.58
N CYS A 23 18.70 -5.68 2.69
CA CYS A 23 18.36 -7.12 2.79
C CYS A 23 16.87 -7.39 3.12
N GLY A 24 16.06 -6.35 3.35
CA GLY A 24 14.70 -6.47 3.90
C GLY A 24 13.54 -6.45 2.89
N LYS A 25 13.80 -6.66 1.59
CA LYS A 25 12.75 -6.58 0.56
C LYS A 25 11.99 -7.91 0.45
N ILE A 26 10.67 -7.84 0.63
CA ILE A 26 9.73 -8.95 0.37
C ILE A 26 8.96 -8.69 -0.93
N PRO A 27 8.49 -9.73 -1.64
CA PRO A 27 7.73 -9.55 -2.87
C PRO A 27 6.39 -8.86 -2.59
N PHE A 28 5.89 -8.10 -3.56
CA PHE A 28 4.62 -7.37 -3.42
C PHE A 28 3.44 -8.34 -3.22
N HIS A 29 3.36 -9.38 -4.06
CA HIS A 29 2.41 -10.47 -3.90
C HIS A 29 3.07 -11.64 -3.16
N PRO A 30 2.41 -12.25 -2.16
CA PRO A 30 1.02 -12.02 -1.73
C PRO A 30 0.85 -10.90 -0.68
N TYR A 31 1.94 -10.43 -0.08
CA TYR A 31 1.92 -9.66 1.17
C TYR A 31 1.17 -8.33 1.09
N PHE A 32 1.60 -7.42 0.21
CA PHE A 32 0.99 -6.11 0.08
C PHE A 32 -0.37 -6.18 -0.63
N SER A 33 -0.52 -7.10 -1.59
CA SER A 33 -1.81 -7.31 -2.27
C SER A 33 -2.94 -7.69 -1.30
N ILE A 34 -2.70 -8.63 -0.37
CA ILE A 34 -3.70 -9.00 0.64
C ILE A 34 -3.97 -7.83 1.60
N LYS A 35 -2.91 -7.14 2.04
CA LYS A 35 -3.03 -5.98 2.94
C LYS A 35 -3.91 -4.89 2.33
N ASP A 36 -3.69 -4.56 1.06
CA ASP A 36 -4.42 -3.51 0.35
C ASP A 36 -5.89 -3.88 0.17
N ILE A 37 -6.21 -5.14 -0.16
CA ILE A 37 -7.58 -5.65 -0.24
C ILE A 37 -8.28 -5.57 1.12
N LEU A 38 -7.61 -5.97 2.21
CA LEU A 38 -8.17 -5.90 3.56
C LEU A 38 -8.52 -4.45 3.93
N VAL A 39 -7.59 -3.52 3.69
CA VAL A 39 -7.82 -2.09 3.97
C VAL A 39 -8.92 -1.52 3.08
N PHE A 40 -8.98 -1.92 1.81
CA PHE A 40 -10.07 -1.53 0.90
C PHE A 40 -11.43 -1.97 1.44
N ILE A 41 -11.56 -3.23 1.91
CA ILE A 41 -12.81 -3.75 2.51
C ILE A 41 -13.19 -2.96 3.77
N LEU A 42 -12.24 -2.64 4.64
CA LEU A 42 -12.50 -1.86 5.86
C LEU A 42 -12.99 -0.45 5.55
N ILE A 43 -12.34 0.25 4.61
CA ILE A 43 -12.77 1.59 4.17
C ILE A 43 -14.14 1.52 3.50
N PHE A 44 -14.37 0.50 2.67
CA PHE A 44 -15.65 0.30 2.01
C PHE A 44 -16.78 0.06 3.01
N LEU A 45 -16.53 -0.73 4.05
CA LEU A 45 -17.49 -0.95 5.14
C LEU A 45 -17.79 0.36 5.88
N LEU A 46 -16.77 1.18 6.17
CA LEU A 46 -16.98 2.51 6.77
C LEU A 46 -17.86 3.40 5.88
N LEU A 47 -17.62 3.42 4.57
CA LEU A 47 -18.47 4.13 3.62
C LEU A 47 -19.91 3.62 3.64
N LEU A 48 -20.13 2.31 3.69
CA LEU A 48 -21.47 1.73 3.80
C LEU A 48 -22.15 2.13 5.11
N THR A 49 -21.43 2.15 6.24
CA THR A 49 -22.01 2.62 7.51
C THR A 49 -22.40 4.09 7.47
N LEU A 50 -21.63 4.93 6.79
CA LEU A 50 -21.96 6.35 6.60
C LEU A 50 -23.17 6.53 5.68
N SER A 51 -23.30 5.72 4.64
CA SER A 51 -24.44 5.74 3.72
C SER A 51 -25.72 5.14 4.32
N ALA A 52 -25.60 4.26 5.31
CA ALA A 52 -26.72 3.60 5.97
C ALA A 52 -27.30 4.39 7.15
N TYR A 53 -26.61 5.48 7.55
CA TYR A 53 -27.16 6.54 8.40
C TYR A 53 -27.89 7.56 7.53
#